data_AF-A0A239VKE3-F1
#
_entry.id   AF-A0A239VKE3-F1
#
_cell.length_a   1.000
_cell.length_b   1.000
_cell.length_c   1.000
_cell.angle_alpha   90.00
_cell.angle_beta   90.00
_cell.angle_gamma   90.00
#
_symmetry.space_group_name_H-M   'P 1'
#
loop_
_entity.id
_entity.type
_entity.pdbx_description
1 polymer ?
#
loop_
_entity_poly.entity_id
_entity_poly.type
_entity_poly.pdbx_seq_one_letter_code
_entity_poly.pdbx_strand_id
1 'polypeptide(L)'
;MSTEQVRGVAASGWLMLACPVCGGDLVPDVQVRCFGCGAGHRFDRARQGHVTLLGGRGRHGLVADDAAMVAARFEVQSSGLYRPILDGVVAAVLEEGVLPAGGAELGGILDCGGGTGYYAAGVLSQTPLGFGVGMDLSVYAARRAAKAHAGLVSVVADTWERFPIRDGSVQVALVVFAPRHGAELGRVLRPDGVVMVVTPLSHHLAELSGAMRVRVDPRKEERLAASMEGFEVVSQRCVERRVPVEAAQGRLLVGMGPGAHHAGDVDGLVLPSEVTLAVRVGVYRPVGVG
;
A
#
# COMPACT_ATOMS: atom_id res chain seq x y z
N MET A 1 -20.45 -19.74 -20.31
CA MET A 1 -19.16 -19.34 -19.70
C MET A 1 -19.49 -18.65 -18.39
N SER A 2 -18.97 -19.12 -17.25
CA SER A 2 -19.37 -18.58 -15.95
C SER A 2 -18.77 -17.18 -15.74
N THR A 3 -19.52 -16.33 -15.04
CA THR A 3 -19.16 -14.95 -14.65
C THR A 3 -17.83 -14.85 -13.89
N GLU A 4 -17.32 -15.98 -13.40
CA GLU A 4 -16.05 -16.12 -12.67
C GLU A 4 -14.83 -16.20 -13.60
N GLN A 5 -14.97 -16.72 -14.82
CA GLN A 5 -13.87 -16.82 -15.80
C GLN A 5 -13.54 -15.46 -16.44
N VAL A 6 -14.51 -14.55 -16.54
CA VAL A 6 -14.31 -13.18 -17.05
C VAL A 6 -13.69 -12.26 -15.97
N ARG A 7 -13.92 -12.55 -14.68
CA ARG A 7 -13.34 -11.79 -13.56
C ARG A 7 -11.83 -12.02 -13.37
N GLY A 8 -11.27 -13.08 -13.96
CA GLY A 8 -9.88 -13.47 -13.77
C GLY A 8 -8.84 -12.60 -14.49
N VAL A 9 -9.28 -11.88 -15.54
CA VAL A 9 -8.46 -11.04 -16.47
C VAL A 9 -8.86 -9.55 -16.41
N ALA A 10 -9.93 -9.21 -15.69
CA ALA A 10 -10.58 -7.88 -15.73
C ALA A 10 -9.93 -6.78 -14.89
N ALA A 11 -8.86 -7.07 -14.13
CA ALA A 11 -8.12 -6.04 -13.42
C ALA A 11 -7.07 -5.43 -14.36
N SER A 12 -7.34 -4.26 -14.96
CA SER A 12 -6.39 -3.55 -15.82
C SER A 12 -5.07 -3.16 -15.12
N GLY A 13 -4.91 -3.43 -13.82
CA GLY A 13 -3.68 -3.22 -13.05
C GLY A 13 -2.45 -3.92 -13.62
N TRP A 14 -2.62 -5.02 -14.37
CA TRP A 14 -1.48 -5.64 -15.06
C TRP A 14 -0.84 -4.75 -16.13
N LEU A 15 -1.56 -3.74 -16.64
CA LEU A 15 -1.01 -2.72 -17.55
C LEU A 15 0.09 -1.87 -16.90
N MET A 16 0.28 -1.97 -15.59
CA MET A 16 1.35 -1.27 -14.89
C MET A 16 2.57 -2.16 -14.67
N LEU A 17 2.47 -3.47 -14.86
CA LEU A 17 3.52 -4.41 -14.44
C LEU A 17 4.67 -4.47 -15.45
N ALA A 18 5.88 -4.49 -14.89
CA ALA A 18 7.11 -4.75 -15.61
C ALA A 18 7.77 -6.02 -15.06
N CYS A 19 8.46 -6.76 -15.93
CA CYS A 19 9.19 -7.96 -15.55
C CYS A 19 10.34 -7.58 -14.60
N PRO A 20 10.43 -8.17 -13.40
CA PRO A 20 11.48 -7.85 -12.44
C PRO A 20 12.89 -8.27 -12.89
N VAL A 21 12.99 -9.06 -13.97
CA VAL A 21 14.28 -9.56 -14.49
C VAL A 21 14.80 -8.69 -15.64
N CYS A 22 13.96 -8.42 -16.64
CA CYS A 22 14.39 -7.70 -17.85
C CYS A 22 13.75 -6.31 -18.03
N GLY A 23 12.83 -5.90 -17.15
CA GLY A 23 12.10 -4.63 -17.27
C GLY A 23 11.04 -4.59 -18.37
N GLY A 24 10.95 -5.61 -19.22
CA GLY A 24 9.95 -5.67 -20.30
C GLY A 24 8.53 -5.89 -19.79
N ASP A 25 7.57 -5.63 -20.67
CA ASP A 25 6.14 -5.78 -20.41
C ASP A 25 5.76 -7.13 -19.80
N LEU A 26 5.02 -7.10 -18.69
CA LEU A 26 4.55 -8.29 -18.00
C LEU A 26 3.04 -8.45 -18.18
N VAL A 27 2.66 -9.35 -19.06
CA VAL A 27 1.26 -9.53 -19.52
C VAL A 27 0.70 -10.83 -18.93
N PRO A 28 -0.58 -10.86 -18.51
CA PRO A 28 -1.22 -12.10 -18.09
C PRO A 28 -1.38 -13.03 -19.31
N ASP A 29 -1.00 -14.29 -19.14
CA ASP A 29 -1.42 -15.33 -20.05
C ASP A 29 -2.86 -15.74 -19.68
N VAL A 30 -3.75 -15.79 -20.67
CA VAL A 30 -5.17 -16.10 -20.44
C VAL A 30 -5.46 -17.59 -20.41
N GLN A 31 -4.56 -18.42 -20.93
CA GLN A 31 -4.71 -19.87 -21.00
C GLN A 31 -4.06 -20.56 -19.79
N VAL A 32 -2.96 -20.00 -19.28
CA VAL A 32 -2.28 -20.48 -18.08
C VAL A 32 -2.32 -19.42 -16.98
N ARG A 33 -2.40 -19.83 -15.71
CA ARG A 33 -2.42 -18.90 -14.57
C ARG A 33 -1.04 -18.28 -14.32
N CYS A 34 -0.45 -17.62 -15.30
CA CYS A 34 0.87 -16.99 -15.18
C CYS A 34 0.90 -15.62 -15.84
N PHE A 35 1.96 -14.89 -15.51
CA PHE A 35 2.36 -13.67 -16.17
C PHE A 35 3.64 -13.93 -16.94
N GLY A 36 3.76 -13.36 -18.13
CA GLY A 36 4.92 -13.56 -19.00
C GLY A 36 5.39 -12.27 -19.66
N CYS A 37 6.69 -12.22 -19.97
CA CYS A 37 7.25 -11.16 -20.80
C CYS A 37 7.78 -11.69 -22.13
N GLY A 38 8.06 -10.77 -23.07
CA GLY A 38 8.58 -11.08 -24.41
C GLY A 38 9.94 -11.78 -24.41
N ALA A 39 10.73 -11.64 -23.34
CA ALA A 39 12.01 -12.33 -23.17
C ALA A 39 11.88 -13.78 -22.65
N GLY A 40 10.66 -14.28 -22.45
CA GLY A 40 10.42 -15.67 -22.04
C GLY A 40 10.35 -15.90 -20.53
N HIS A 41 10.58 -14.90 -19.67
CA HIS A 41 10.37 -15.04 -18.23
C HIS A 41 8.88 -15.26 -17.91
N ARG A 42 8.61 -16.11 -16.90
CA ARG A 42 7.26 -16.50 -16.48
C ARG A 42 7.14 -16.48 -14.96
N PHE A 43 5.98 -16.07 -14.47
CA PHE A 43 5.69 -15.95 -13.04
C PHE A 43 4.29 -16.50 -12.76
N ASP A 44 4.20 -17.52 -11.92
CA ASP A 44 2.92 -18.14 -11.59
C ASP A 44 2.05 -17.22 -10.74
N ARG A 45 0.77 -17.13 -11.11
CA ARG A 45 -0.26 -16.53 -10.27
C ARG A 45 -0.75 -17.58 -9.29
N ALA A 46 -0.48 -17.34 -8.01
CA ALA A 46 -0.88 -18.24 -6.95
C ALA A 46 -2.40 -18.44 -6.91
N ARG A 47 -2.86 -19.56 -6.35
CA ARG A 47 -4.31 -19.85 -6.22
C ARG A 47 -5.09 -18.77 -5.46
N GLN A 48 -4.42 -18.01 -4.60
CA GLN A 48 -4.99 -16.91 -3.84
C GLN A 48 -5.06 -15.59 -4.63
N GLY A 49 -4.54 -15.55 -5.85
CA GLY A 49 -4.70 -14.45 -6.80
C GLY A 49 -3.52 -13.49 -6.94
N HIS A 50 -2.51 -13.57 -6.06
CA HIS A 50 -1.29 -12.75 -6.11
C HIS A 50 -0.21 -13.36 -7.00
N VAL A 51 0.79 -12.54 -7.36
CA VAL A 51 1.97 -12.93 -8.13
C VAL A 51 3.22 -12.54 -7.34
N THR A 52 4.24 -13.39 -7.29
CA THR A 52 5.51 -13.04 -6.65
C THR A 52 6.48 -12.51 -7.70
N LEU A 53 6.87 -11.24 -7.56
CA LEU A 53 7.78 -10.52 -8.47
C LEU A 53 8.99 -9.98 -7.70
N LEU A 54 9.59 -10.83 -6.85
CA LEU A 54 10.86 -10.51 -6.21
C LEU A 54 11.98 -10.54 -7.26
N GLY A 55 12.80 -9.48 -7.30
CA GLY A 55 14.00 -9.46 -8.14
C GLY A 55 14.98 -10.57 -7.77
N GLY A 56 15.93 -10.87 -8.66
CA GLY A 56 16.91 -11.95 -8.48
C GLY A 56 17.87 -11.79 -7.29
N ARG A 57 17.83 -10.65 -6.59
CA ARG A 57 18.68 -10.34 -5.43
C ARG A 57 18.12 -10.79 -4.08
N GLY A 58 16.92 -11.39 -4.06
CA GLY A 58 16.31 -11.97 -2.85
C GLY A 58 15.81 -10.91 -1.86
N ARG A 59 15.35 -11.36 -0.68
CA ARG A 59 14.88 -10.47 0.40
C ARG A 59 16.11 -9.91 1.13
N HIS A 60 16.39 -8.62 1.04
CA HIS A 60 17.56 -8.00 1.69
C HIS A 60 17.41 -7.89 3.21
N GLY A 61 17.47 -9.01 3.94
CA GLY A 61 17.43 -9.03 5.41
C GLY A 61 16.15 -8.46 6.03
N LEU A 62 15.16 -8.09 5.21
CA LEU A 62 13.90 -7.50 5.63
C LEU A 62 12.96 -8.59 6.14
N VAL A 63 12.44 -8.37 7.34
CA VAL A 63 11.41 -9.20 7.94
C VAL A 63 10.06 -8.66 7.47
N ALA A 64 9.37 -9.44 6.65
CA ALA A 64 8.00 -9.14 6.24
C ALA A 64 7.03 -9.43 7.39
N ASP A 65 5.90 -8.72 7.41
CA ASP A 65 4.81 -8.99 8.36
C ASP A 65 4.36 -10.46 8.26
N ASP A 66 4.25 -11.12 9.41
CA ASP A 66 3.81 -12.51 9.49
C ASP A 66 2.28 -12.66 9.37
N ALA A 67 1.80 -13.91 9.43
CA ALA A 67 0.38 -14.21 9.31
C ALA A 67 -0.47 -13.58 10.43
N ALA A 68 0.06 -13.52 11.66
CA ALA A 68 -0.67 -13.02 12.82
C ALA A 68 -0.78 -11.49 12.78
N MET A 69 0.32 -10.80 12.45
CA MET A 69 0.34 -9.34 12.26
C MET A 69 -0.63 -8.91 11.16
N VAL A 70 -0.59 -9.59 10.01
CA VAL A 70 -1.50 -9.29 8.89
C VAL A 70 -2.95 -9.60 9.26
N ALA A 71 -3.22 -10.67 10.00
CA ALA A 71 -4.57 -10.97 10.49
C ALA A 71 -5.07 -9.87 11.43
N ALA A 72 -4.26 -9.46 12.40
CA ALA A 72 -4.61 -8.37 13.32
C ALA A 72 -4.88 -7.05 12.59
N ARG A 73 -4.03 -6.70 11.61
CA ARG A 73 -4.23 -5.52 10.76
C ARG A 73 -5.56 -5.60 10.00
N PHE A 74 -5.85 -6.74 9.42
CA PHE A 74 -7.08 -6.95 8.68
C PHE A 74 -8.31 -6.77 9.57
N GLU A 75 -8.34 -7.39 10.75
CA GLU A 75 -9.48 -7.26 11.68
C GLU A 75 -9.69 -5.81 12.14
N VAL A 76 -8.61 -5.07 12.45
CA VAL A 76 -8.69 -3.63 12.79
C VAL A 76 -9.27 -2.80 11.64
N GLN A 77 -8.84 -3.07 10.41
CA GLN A 77 -9.32 -2.34 9.25
C GLN A 77 -10.76 -2.71 8.88
N SER A 78 -11.12 -3.99 9.01
CA SER A 78 -12.47 -4.50 8.75
C SER A 78 -13.50 -4.07 9.78
N SER A 79 -13.08 -3.76 11.01
CA SER A 79 -13.99 -3.20 12.04
C SER A 79 -14.41 -1.75 11.77
N GLY A 80 -13.73 -1.06 10.84
CA GLY A 80 -13.94 0.36 10.57
C GLY A 80 -13.20 1.30 11.51
N LEU A 81 -12.40 0.79 12.45
CA LEU A 81 -11.63 1.64 13.37
C LEU A 81 -10.73 2.64 12.62
N TYR A 82 -10.07 2.18 11.54
CA TYR A 82 -9.20 3.01 10.70
C TYR A 82 -9.93 3.83 9.63
N ARG A 83 -11.27 3.83 9.63
CA ARG A 83 -12.08 4.54 8.62
C ARG A 83 -11.74 6.03 8.49
N PRO A 84 -11.48 6.80 9.56
CA PRO A 84 -11.11 8.20 9.42
C PRO A 84 -9.85 8.43 8.57
N ILE A 85 -8.86 7.54 8.70
CA ILE A 85 -7.62 7.61 7.91
C ILE A 85 -7.93 7.26 6.45
N LEU A 86 -8.72 6.20 6.22
CA LEU A 86 -9.15 5.83 4.87
C LEU A 86 -9.86 6.99 4.17
N ASP A 87 -10.82 7.61 4.83
CA ASP A 87 -11.59 8.72 4.26
C ASP A 87 -10.69 9.92 3.95
N GLY A 88 -9.71 10.21 4.82
CA GLY A 88 -8.72 11.27 4.56
C GLY A 88 -7.82 10.98 3.35
N VAL A 89 -7.42 9.72 3.14
CA VAL A 89 -6.66 9.29 1.96
C VAL A 89 -7.52 9.38 0.70
N VAL A 90 -8.75 8.85 0.74
CA VAL A 90 -9.69 8.89 -0.38
C VAL A 90 -9.99 10.33 -0.77
N ALA A 91 -10.32 11.20 0.19
CA ALA A 91 -10.54 12.61 -0.07
C ALA A 91 -9.33 13.28 -0.73
N ALA A 92 -8.12 12.98 -0.27
CA ALA A 92 -6.90 13.51 -0.88
C ALA A 92 -6.70 13.09 -2.32
N VAL A 93 -6.94 11.82 -2.63
CA VAL A 93 -6.82 11.34 -4.01
C VAL A 93 -7.87 11.99 -4.91
N LEU A 94 -9.11 12.11 -4.44
CA LEU A 94 -10.20 12.68 -5.23
C LEU A 94 -10.03 14.19 -5.47
N GLU A 95 -9.54 14.94 -4.47
CA GLU A 95 -9.30 16.39 -4.58
C GLU A 95 -8.22 16.74 -5.60
N GLU A 96 -7.19 15.90 -5.77
CA GLU A 96 -6.17 16.14 -6.79
C GLU A 96 -6.72 16.02 -8.22
N GLY A 97 -7.85 15.32 -8.42
CA GLY A 97 -8.51 15.22 -9.72
C GLY A 97 -7.67 14.57 -10.82
N VAL A 98 -6.58 13.88 -10.45
CA VAL A 98 -5.61 13.30 -11.39
C VAL A 98 -6.04 11.93 -11.91
N LEU A 99 -6.96 11.24 -11.22
CA LEU A 99 -7.50 9.97 -11.72
C LEU A 99 -8.57 10.24 -12.78
N PRO A 100 -8.48 9.62 -13.98
CA PRO A 100 -9.41 9.91 -15.06
C PRO A 100 -10.85 9.57 -14.65
N ALA A 101 -11.78 10.50 -14.90
CA ALA A 101 -13.22 10.27 -14.71
C ALA A 101 -13.83 9.37 -15.82
N GLY A 102 -13.07 9.06 -16.88
CA GLY A 102 -13.48 8.23 -18.02
C GLY A 102 -12.33 7.36 -18.53
N GLY A 103 -12.65 6.12 -18.93
CA GLY A 103 -11.71 5.01 -19.16
C GLY A 103 -10.81 5.09 -20.39
N ALA A 104 -10.30 6.28 -20.75
CA ALA A 104 -9.43 6.44 -21.92
C ALA A 104 -7.97 6.82 -21.59
N GLU A 105 -7.65 7.27 -20.37
CA GLU A 105 -6.27 7.64 -20.00
C GLU A 105 -5.62 6.64 -19.03
N LEU A 106 -4.42 6.20 -19.41
CA LEU A 106 -3.60 5.19 -18.72
C LEU A 106 -2.94 5.80 -17.49
N GLY A 107 -3.60 5.69 -16.34
CA GLY A 107 -3.05 6.10 -15.05
C GLY A 107 -3.68 5.32 -13.89
N GLY A 108 -2.96 4.33 -13.37
CA GLY A 108 -3.43 3.48 -12.28
C GLY A 108 -2.90 3.89 -10.90
N ILE A 109 -3.44 3.26 -9.87
CA ILE A 109 -3.01 3.43 -8.48
C ILE A 109 -1.92 2.41 -8.15
N LEU A 110 -0.83 2.84 -7.52
CA LEU A 110 0.19 1.96 -6.95
C LEU A 110 0.18 2.08 -5.42
N ASP A 111 -0.11 1.01 -4.69
CA ASP A 111 -0.05 0.99 -3.23
C ASP A 111 1.25 0.31 -2.75
N CYS A 112 2.21 1.14 -2.34
CA CYS A 112 3.56 0.76 -1.93
C CYS A 112 3.57 0.33 -0.46
N GLY A 113 3.68 -0.97 -0.20
CA GLY A 113 3.47 -1.53 1.14
C GLY A 113 1.98 -1.62 1.48
N GLY A 114 1.17 -1.98 0.49
CA GLY A 114 -0.30 -1.91 0.57
C GLY A 114 -0.94 -2.86 1.57
N GLY A 115 -0.17 -3.78 2.19
CA GLY A 115 -0.66 -4.66 3.22
C GLY A 115 -1.84 -5.49 2.74
N THR A 116 -2.99 -5.29 3.39
CA THR A 116 -4.25 -5.97 3.08
C THR A 116 -4.94 -5.46 1.81
N GLY A 117 -4.41 -4.41 1.16
CA GLY A 117 -5.03 -3.70 0.04
C GLY A 117 -6.11 -2.69 0.46
N TYR A 118 -6.22 -2.40 1.76
CA TYR A 118 -7.30 -1.58 2.34
C TYR A 118 -7.42 -0.18 1.72
N TYR A 119 -6.30 0.54 1.59
CA TYR A 119 -6.31 1.91 1.08
C TYR A 119 -6.53 1.94 -0.44
N ALA A 120 -5.81 1.12 -1.20
CA ALA A 120 -6.05 0.97 -2.63
C ALA A 120 -7.50 0.61 -2.94
N ALA A 121 -8.08 -0.35 -2.23
CA ALA A 121 -9.47 -0.76 -2.43
C ALA A 121 -10.46 0.37 -2.12
N GLY A 122 -10.25 1.15 -1.05
CA GLY A 122 -11.11 2.28 -0.72
C GLY A 122 -11.07 3.37 -1.79
N VAL A 123 -9.89 3.70 -2.33
CA VAL A 123 -9.75 4.65 -3.44
C VAL A 123 -10.42 4.09 -4.70
N LEU A 124 -10.12 2.84 -5.08
CA LEU A 124 -10.70 2.20 -6.26
C LEU A 124 -12.22 2.11 -6.22
N SER A 125 -12.81 2.01 -5.02
CA SER A 125 -14.26 2.00 -4.84
C SER A 125 -14.91 3.35 -5.17
N GLN A 126 -14.15 4.44 -5.19
CA GLN A 126 -14.61 5.78 -5.56
C GLN A 126 -14.21 6.20 -6.98
N THR A 127 -13.45 5.36 -7.69
CA THR A 127 -12.98 5.65 -9.05
C THR A 127 -13.50 4.59 -10.01
N PRO A 128 -14.68 4.81 -10.65
CA PRO A 128 -15.20 3.92 -11.67
C PRO A 128 -14.16 3.67 -12.75
N LEU A 129 -13.99 2.40 -13.17
CA LEU A 129 -12.96 1.96 -14.13
C LEU A 129 -11.50 2.09 -13.65
N GLY A 130 -11.27 2.56 -12.43
CA GLY A 130 -9.96 2.61 -11.81
C GLY A 130 -9.37 1.21 -11.65
N PHE A 131 -8.04 1.14 -11.80
CA PHE A 131 -7.27 -0.06 -11.57
C PHE A 131 -5.98 0.28 -10.82
N GLY A 132 -5.34 -0.74 -10.26
CA GLY A 132 -4.08 -0.52 -9.58
C GLY A 132 -3.31 -1.79 -9.27
N VAL A 133 -2.14 -1.58 -8.69
CA VAL A 133 -1.27 -2.63 -8.15
C VAL A 133 -1.05 -2.37 -6.66
N GLY A 134 -1.25 -3.38 -5.83
CA GLY A 134 -0.81 -3.39 -4.44
C GLY A 134 0.45 -4.23 -4.31
N MET A 135 1.53 -3.64 -3.82
CA MET A 135 2.80 -4.33 -3.57
C MET A 135 3.09 -4.43 -2.09
N ASP A 136 3.49 -5.62 -1.64
CA ASP A 136 3.92 -5.87 -0.27
C ASP A 136 4.95 -6.99 -0.23
N LEU A 137 5.86 -6.98 0.75
CA LEU A 137 6.84 -8.05 0.90
C LEU A 137 6.20 -9.33 1.50
N SER A 138 5.12 -9.17 2.27
CA SER A 138 4.42 -10.27 2.93
C SER A 138 3.49 -10.99 1.96
N VAL A 139 3.73 -12.29 1.79
CA VAL A 139 2.80 -13.17 1.05
C VAL A 139 1.44 -13.25 1.73
N TYR A 140 1.35 -13.05 3.05
CA TYR A 140 0.08 -13.07 3.78
C TYR A 140 -0.73 -11.81 3.49
N ALA A 141 -0.06 -10.66 3.44
CA ALA A 141 -0.64 -9.39 3.03
C ALA A 141 -1.14 -9.46 1.57
N ALA A 142 -0.28 -9.93 0.66
CA ALA A 142 -0.62 -10.08 -0.76
C ALA A 142 -1.84 -11.00 -0.98
N ARG A 143 -2.00 -12.07 -0.20
CA ARG A 143 -3.19 -12.94 -0.25
C ARG A 143 -4.50 -12.20 0.10
N ARG A 144 -4.45 -11.24 1.02
CA ARG A 144 -5.60 -10.41 1.39
C ARG A 144 -5.86 -9.35 0.32
N ALA A 145 -4.81 -8.63 -0.10
CA ALA A 145 -4.89 -7.60 -1.13
C ALA A 145 -5.45 -8.12 -2.47
N ALA A 146 -5.09 -9.35 -2.85
CA ALA A 146 -5.59 -10.00 -4.07
C ALA A 146 -7.13 -10.18 -4.11
N LYS A 147 -7.80 -10.04 -2.96
CA LYS A 147 -9.25 -10.16 -2.81
C LYS A 147 -9.91 -8.84 -2.40
N ALA A 148 -9.13 -7.78 -2.19
CA ALA A 148 -9.62 -6.53 -1.63
C ALA A 148 -10.49 -5.74 -2.64
N HIS A 149 -10.14 -5.79 -3.93
CA HIS A 149 -10.90 -5.12 -4.98
C HIS A 149 -10.69 -5.80 -6.35
N ALA A 150 -11.72 -5.83 -7.19
CA ALA A 150 -11.65 -6.46 -8.52
C ALA A 150 -10.69 -5.77 -9.49
N GLY A 151 -10.45 -4.46 -9.31
CA GLY A 151 -9.49 -3.67 -10.09
C GLY A 151 -8.05 -3.70 -9.57
N LEU A 152 -7.76 -4.42 -8.47
CA LEU A 152 -6.44 -4.42 -7.83
C LEU A 152 -5.68 -5.71 -8.17
N VAL A 153 -4.49 -5.58 -8.74
CA VAL A 153 -3.53 -6.68 -8.89
C VAL A 153 -2.60 -6.68 -7.67
N SER A 154 -2.45 -7.84 -7.02
CA SER A 154 -1.62 -7.97 -5.83
C SER A 154 -0.30 -8.65 -6.16
N VAL A 155 0.80 -8.01 -5.77
CA VAL A 155 2.17 -8.45 -6.06
C VAL A 155 2.97 -8.58 -4.77
N VAL A 156 3.70 -9.69 -4.63
CA VAL A 156 4.77 -9.81 -3.64
C VAL A 156 6.04 -9.20 -4.23
N ALA A 157 6.47 -8.05 -3.71
CA ALA A 157 7.61 -7.29 -4.18
C ALA A 157 8.31 -6.58 -3.01
N ASP A 158 9.60 -6.27 -3.19
CA ASP A 158 10.38 -5.50 -2.22
C ASP A 158 10.32 -4.01 -2.57
N THR A 159 9.84 -3.18 -1.65
CA THR A 159 9.72 -1.73 -1.84
C THR A 159 11.02 -0.97 -1.63
N TRP A 160 12.11 -1.67 -1.29
CA TRP A 160 13.47 -1.11 -1.24
C TRP A 160 14.28 -1.40 -2.50
N GLU A 161 13.81 -2.31 -3.34
CA GLU A 161 14.41 -2.63 -4.63
C GLU A 161 13.65 -1.93 -5.75
N ARG A 162 14.13 -2.13 -6.99
CA ARG A 162 13.43 -1.67 -8.17
C ARG A 162 12.02 -2.27 -8.24
N PHE A 163 11.00 -1.41 -8.35
CA PHE A 163 9.60 -1.78 -8.45
C PHE A 163 9.35 -2.54 -9.76
N PRO A 164 8.59 -3.66 -9.73
CA PRO A 164 8.16 -4.39 -10.94
C PRO A 164 7.02 -3.66 -11.65
N ILE A 165 7.18 -2.35 -11.86
CA ILE A 165 6.22 -1.40 -12.39
C ILE A 165 6.87 -0.65 -13.56
N ARG A 166 6.12 -0.44 -14.63
CA ARG A 166 6.55 0.32 -15.81
C ARG A 166 6.83 1.77 -15.45
N ASP A 167 7.84 2.35 -16.09
CA ASP A 167 8.14 3.78 -16.01
C ASP A 167 6.92 4.58 -16.48
N GLY A 168 6.62 5.70 -15.83
CA GLY A 168 5.54 6.60 -16.27
C GLY A 168 4.14 5.99 -16.34
N SER A 169 3.83 4.97 -15.53
CA SER A 169 2.55 4.25 -15.58
C SER A 169 1.62 4.49 -14.39
N VAL A 170 2.13 5.15 -13.35
CA VAL A 170 1.41 5.40 -12.10
C VAL A 170 0.88 6.83 -12.08
N GLN A 171 -0.41 7.00 -11.83
CA GLN A 171 -1.01 8.32 -11.60
C GLN A 171 -0.97 8.70 -10.12
N VAL A 172 -1.27 7.73 -9.25
CA VAL A 172 -1.32 7.93 -7.81
C VAL A 172 -0.53 6.82 -7.13
N ALA A 173 0.57 7.18 -6.47
CA ALA A 173 1.28 6.27 -5.60
C ALA A 173 0.84 6.50 -4.14
N LEU A 174 0.30 5.48 -3.48
CA LEU A 174 -0.01 5.47 -2.06
C LEU A 174 1.19 4.92 -1.28
N VAL A 175 1.61 5.63 -0.24
CA VAL A 175 2.65 5.19 0.70
C VAL A 175 2.11 5.40 2.12
N VAL A 176 1.37 4.41 2.62
CA VAL A 176 0.67 4.49 3.90
C VAL A 176 1.37 3.65 4.95
N PHE A 177 2.02 4.30 5.92
CA PHE A 177 2.83 3.63 6.96
C PHE A 177 3.97 2.75 6.43
N ALA A 178 4.33 2.90 5.15
CA ALA A 178 5.32 2.08 4.47
C ALA A 178 6.66 2.83 4.23
N PRO A 179 7.74 2.09 3.92
CA PRO A 179 8.96 2.66 3.35
C PRO A 179 8.69 3.48 2.09
N ARG A 180 9.56 4.47 1.84
CA ARG A 180 9.52 5.34 0.67
C ARG A 180 10.80 5.13 -0.14
N HIS A 181 10.65 4.94 -1.44
CA HIS A 181 11.77 4.86 -2.37
C HIS A 181 11.64 5.98 -3.42
N GLY A 182 12.08 7.20 -3.08
CA GLY A 182 11.88 8.39 -3.90
C GLY A 182 12.27 8.22 -5.37
N ALA A 183 13.46 7.66 -5.65
CA ALA A 183 13.91 7.43 -7.03
C ALA A 183 12.95 6.51 -7.84
N GLU A 184 12.46 5.44 -7.23
CA GLU A 184 11.52 4.51 -7.89
C GLU A 184 10.13 5.11 -8.02
N LEU A 185 9.66 5.85 -7.00
CA LEU A 185 8.43 6.62 -7.08
C LEU A 185 8.49 7.62 -8.25
N GLY A 186 9.61 8.34 -8.40
CA GLY A 186 9.82 9.28 -9.51
C GLY A 186 9.82 8.58 -10.87
N ARG A 187 10.48 7.41 -10.97
CA ARG A 187 10.53 6.63 -12.21
C ARG A 187 9.15 6.13 -12.66
N VAL A 188 8.35 5.60 -11.74
CA VAL A 188 7.08 4.95 -12.08
C VAL A 188 5.94 5.94 -12.28
N LEU A 189 6.04 7.15 -11.72
CA LEU A 189 5.03 8.19 -11.85
C LEU A 189 4.99 8.77 -13.25
N ARG A 190 3.78 9.06 -13.69
CA ARG A 190 3.51 9.95 -14.82
C ARG A 190 3.94 11.38 -14.49
N PRO A 191 4.22 12.23 -15.50
CA PRO A 191 4.57 13.63 -15.28
C PRO A 191 3.53 14.42 -14.47
N ASP A 192 2.25 14.08 -14.62
CA ASP A 192 1.10 14.67 -13.91
C ASP A 192 0.68 13.87 -12.67
N GLY A 193 1.43 12.83 -12.32
CA GLY A 193 1.16 11.95 -11.20
C GLY A 193 1.55 12.54 -9.83
N VAL A 194 1.03 11.93 -8.78
CA VAL A 194 1.23 12.36 -7.38
C VAL A 194 1.58 11.19 -6.47
N VAL A 195 2.31 11.47 -5.39
CA VAL A 195 2.52 10.56 -4.27
C VAL A 195 1.70 11.02 -3.06
N MET A 196 0.86 10.13 -2.53
CA MET A 196 0.19 10.28 -1.25
C MET A 196 1.01 9.60 -0.17
N VAL A 197 1.60 10.38 0.73
CA VAL A 197 2.35 9.84 1.87
C VAL A 197 1.54 10.05 3.15
N VAL A 198 1.24 8.95 3.85
CA VAL A 198 0.57 8.99 5.15
C VAL A 198 1.54 8.61 6.25
N THR A 199 1.76 9.53 7.18
CA THR A 199 2.65 9.33 8.32
C THR A 199 1.95 9.56 9.65
N PRO A 200 2.23 8.77 10.69
CA PRO A 200 1.65 8.99 12.01
C PRO A 200 2.29 10.21 12.66
N LEU A 201 1.45 11.05 13.27
CA LEU A 201 1.89 12.15 14.13
C LEU A 201 2.42 11.59 15.47
N SER A 202 3.08 12.43 16.26
CA SER A 202 3.70 12.01 17.53
C SER A 202 2.70 11.45 18.55
N HIS A 203 1.44 11.90 18.50
CA HIS A 203 0.36 11.46 19.36
C HIS A 203 -0.54 10.37 18.75
N HIS A 204 -0.17 9.81 17.59
CA HIS A 204 -0.87 8.67 17.01
C HIS A 204 -0.79 7.46 17.94
N LEU A 205 -1.94 6.95 18.38
CA LEU A 205 -2.08 5.82 19.30
C LEU A 205 -1.24 5.99 20.57
N ALA A 206 -1.08 7.23 21.05
CA ALA A 206 -0.26 7.54 22.22
C ALA A 206 -0.70 6.76 23.46
N GLU A 207 -2.00 6.48 23.58
CA GLU A 207 -2.60 5.72 24.68
C GLU A 207 -2.11 4.25 24.71
N LEU A 208 -1.63 3.73 23.59
CA LEU A 208 -1.09 2.38 23.46
C LEU A 208 0.46 2.35 23.38
N SER A 209 1.12 3.51 23.44
CA SER A 209 2.57 3.63 23.21
C SER A 209 3.42 2.76 24.13
N GLY A 210 3.02 2.61 25.40
CA GLY A 210 3.69 1.73 26.37
C GLY A 210 3.65 0.25 25.98
N ALA A 211 2.58 -0.19 25.31
CA ALA A 211 2.39 -1.58 24.87
C ALA A 211 3.07 -1.86 23.51
N MET A 212 3.02 -0.90 22.59
CA MET A 212 3.56 -1.07 21.22
C MET A 212 5.09 -1.04 21.16
N ARG A 213 5.77 -0.46 22.15
CA ARG A 213 7.24 -0.28 22.17
C ARG A 213 7.84 0.38 20.92
N VAL A 214 7.01 1.02 20.10
CA VAL A 214 7.43 1.82 18.95
C VAL A 214 7.43 3.28 19.37
N ARG A 215 8.61 3.91 19.39
CA ARG A 215 8.72 5.37 19.53
C ARG A 215 8.74 6.00 18.15
N VAL A 216 7.95 7.06 17.97
CA VAL A 216 8.10 7.92 16.79
C VAL A 216 9.47 8.57 16.89
N ASP A 217 10.34 8.25 15.94
CA ASP A 217 11.70 8.79 15.91
C ASP A 217 11.67 10.32 15.69
N PRO A 218 12.40 11.10 16.50
CA PRO A 218 12.39 12.56 16.41
C PRO A 218 12.95 13.11 15.08
N ARG A 219 13.79 12.35 14.36
CA ARG A 219 14.34 12.72 13.04
C ARG A 219 13.51 12.20 11.87
N LYS A 220 12.27 11.76 12.13
CA LYS A 220 11.40 11.18 11.11
C LYS A 220 11.05 12.16 9.99
N GLU A 221 10.92 13.46 10.29
CA GLU A 221 10.66 14.48 9.26
C GLU A 221 11.87 14.68 8.34
N GLU A 222 13.08 14.68 8.88
CA GLU A 222 14.32 14.73 8.09
C GLU A 222 14.44 13.50 7.17
N ARG A 223 14.18 12.29 7.70
CA ARG A 223 14.19 11.07 6.89
C ARG A 223 13.09 11.02 5.86
N LEU A 224 11.91 11.57 6.17
CA LEU A 224 10.83 11.73 5.21
C LEU A 224 11.31 12.59 4.04
N ALA A 225 11.84 13.77 4.33
CA ALA A 225 12.35 14.70 3.33
C ALA A 225 13.45 14.06 2.47
N ALA A 226 14.44 13.40 3.09
CA ALA A 226 15.50 12.70 2.37
C ALA A 226 14.96 11.57 1.48
N SER A 227 13.97 10.79 1.96
CA SER A 227 13.37 9.70 1.16
C SER A 227 12.50 10.17 -0.02
N MET A 228 12.18 11.47 -0.05
CA MET A 228 11.35 12.13 -1.06
C MET A 228 12.16 13.23 -1.78
N GLU A 229 13.49 13.11 -1.83
CA GLU A 229 14.32 13.98 -2.65
C GLU A 229 13.84 13.96 -4.12
N GLY A 230 13.79 15.12 -4.76
CA GLY A 230 13.20 15.28 -6.10
C GLY A 230 11.68 15.46 -6.11
N PHE A 231 11.03 15.57 -4.94
CA PHE A 231 9.62 15.90 -4.82
C PHE A 231 9.38 17.19 -4.04
N GLU A 232 8.35 17.93 -4.43
CA GLU A 232 7.81 19.05 -3.68
C GLU A 232 6.48 18.69 -3.02
N VAL A 233 6.20 19.33 -1.87
CA VAL A 233 4.93 19.19 -1.16
C VAL A 233 3.90 20.10 -1.83
N VAL A 234 2.82 19.53 -2.31
CA VAL A 234 1.67 20.26 -2.86
C VAL A 234 0.72 20.66 -1.74
N SER A 235 0.37 19.72 -0.87
CA SER A 235 -0.56 19.93 0.22
C SER A 235 -0.30 18.96 1.36
N GLN A 236 -0.68 19.35 2.58
CA GLN A 236 -0.65 18.51 3.76
C GLN A 236 -1.89 18.77 4.60
N ARG A 237 -2.51 17.69 5.10
CA ARG A 237 -3.61 17.78 6.07
C ARG A 237 -3.40 16.80 7.21
N CYS A 238 -3.85 17.18 8.39
CA CYS A 238 -3.92 16.30 9.54
C CYS A 238 -5.30 15.65 9.61
N VAL A 239 -5.31 14.32 9.74
CA VAL A 239 -6.51 13.55 10.09
C VAL A 239 -6.36 13.16 11.55
N GLU A 240 -7.19 13.76 12.40
CA GLU A 240 -7.17 13.51 13.84
C GLU A 240 -8.56 13.17 14.34
N ARG A 241 -8.70 11.99 14.95
CA ARG A 241 -9.94 11.53 15.58
C ARG A 241 -9.64 10.72 16.82
N ARG A 242 -10.39 10.94 17.89
CA ARG A 242 -10.49 9.99 19.00
C ARG A 242 -11.61 9.00 18.65
N VAL A 243 -11.31 7.71 18.76
CA VAL A 243 -12.24 6.64 18.43
C VAL A 243 -12.40 5.71 19.63
N PRO A 244 -13.62 5.25 19.94
CA PRO A 244 -13.82 4.23 20.94
C PRO A 244 -13.14 2.93 20.50
N VAL A 245 -12.59 2.21 21.46
CA VAL A 245 -11.92 0.94 21.21
C VAL A 245 -12.31 -0.08 22.27
N GLU A 246 -12.65 -1.29 21.83
CA GLU A 246 -12.81 -2.42 22.73
C GLU A 246 -11.45 -3.00 23.11
N ALA A 247 -11.34 -3.65 24.27
CA ALA A 247 -10.09 -4.28 24.70
C ALA A 247 -9.53 -5.27 23.66
N ALA A 248 -10.39 -6.02 22.97
CA ALA A 248 -9.97 -6.91 21.89
C ALA A 248 -9.33 -6.14 20.71
N GLN A 249 -9.94 -5.03 20.29
CA GLN A 249 -9.38 -4.17 19.24
C GLN A 249 -8.07 -3.51 19.67
N GLY A 250 -7.95 -3.11 20.95
CA GLY A 250 -6.71 -2.59 21.52
C GLY A 250 -5.55 -3.59 21.42
N ARG A 251 -5.79 -4.88 21.70
CA ARG A 251 -4.78 -5.94 21.51
C ARG A 251 -4.38 -6.10 20.04
N LEU A 252 -5.35 -6.04 19.12
CA LEU A 252 -5.09 -6.14 17.68
C LEU A 252 -4.25 -4.94 17.17
N LEU A 253 -4.51 -3.74 17.69
CA LEU A 253 -3.72 -2.54 17.38
C LEU A 253 -2.25 -2.69 17.80
N VAL A 254 -2.00 -3.30 18.95
CA VAL A 254 -0.64 -3.61 19.41
C VAL A 254 0.00 -4.70 18.53
N GLY A 255 -0.76 -5.74 18.19
CA GLY A 255 -0.28 -6.91 17.45
C GLY A 255 -0.07 -6.71 15.95
N MET A 256 -0.54 -5.60 15.34
CA MET A 256 -0.43 -5.38 13.89
C MET A 256 0.79 -4.55 13.46
N GLY A 257 1.51 -3.94 14.41
CA GLY A 257 2.67 -3.09 14.16
C GLY A 257 4.00 -3.86 14.19
N PRO A 258 5.08 -3.30 13.62
CA PRO A 258 6.40 -3.97 13.56
C PRO A 258 7.02 -4.29 14.93
N GLY A 259 6.54 -3.65 16.00
CA GLY A 259 6.90 -3.97 17.38
C GLY A 259 6.20 -5.21 17.96
N ALA A 260 5.27 -5.85 17.23
CA ALA A 260 4.46 -6.97 17.72
C ALA A 260 5.29 -8.16 18.20
N HIS A 261 6.42 -8.45 17.55
CA HIS A 261 7.35 -9.50 17.98
C HIS A 261 8.02 -9.20 19.34
N HIS A 262 7.98 -7.93 19.77
CA HIS A 262 8.50 -7.45 21.05
C HIS A 262 7.41 -6.96 22.00
N ALA A 263 6.14 -7.01 21.58
CA ALA A 263 5.02 -6.74 22.47
C ALA A 263 5.07 -7.78 23.59
N GLY A 264 5.12 -7.30 24.84
CA GLY A 264 5.00 -8.20 25.99
C GLY A 264 3.62 -8.84 26.02
N ASP A 265 3.35 -9.64 27.05
CA ASP A 265 2.00 -10.15 27.29
C ASP A 265 1.00 -8.98 27.41
N VAL A 266 0.17 -8.80 26.39
CA VAL A 266 -0.87 -7.77 26.35
C VAL A 266 -2.14 -8.20 27.07
N ASP A 267 -2.23 -9.46 27.49
CA ASP A 267 -3.44 -10.00 28.15
C ASP A 267 -3.60 -9.48 29.59
N GLY A 268 -2.52 -8.96 30.20
CA GLY A 268 -2.54 -8.33 31.53
C GLY A 268 -2.65 -6.79 31.53
N LEU A 269 -2.68 -6.13 30.36
CA LEU A 269 -2.69 -4.67 30.29
C LEU A 269 -4.12 -4.12 30.41
N VAL A 270 -4.28 -3.09 31.24
CA VAL A 270 -5.49 -2.24 31.20
C VAL A 270 -5.41 -1.39 29.95
N LEU A 271 -6.20 -1.77 28.95
CA LEU A 271 -6.27 -1.05 27.68
C LEU A 271 -7.22 0.15 27.78
N PRO A 272 -6.92 1.25 27.08
CA PRO A 272 -7.80 2.41 27.07
C PRO A 272 -9.13 2.07 26.37
N SER A 273 -10.20 2.78 26.73
CA SER A 273 -11.50 2.67 26.06
C SER A 273 -11.62 3.55 24.81
N GLU A 274 -10.63 4.41 24.57
CA GLU A 274 -10.53 5.26 23.38
C GLU A 274 -9.07 5.40 22.96
N VAL A 275 -8.81 5.54 21.67
CA VAL A 275 -7.47 5.81 21.12
C VAL A 275 -7.50 6.99 20.16
N THR A 276 -6.35 7.64 20.02
CA THR A 276 -6.19 8.75 19.09
C THR A 276 -5.60 8.27 17.77
N LEU A 277 -6.36 8.41 16.68
CA LEU A 277 -5.84 8.28 15.32
C LEU A 277 -5.40 9.66 14.84
N ALA A 278 -4.09 9.90 14.82
CA ALA A 278 -3.51 11.16 14.35
C ALA A 278 -2.49 10.91 13.23
N VAL A 279 -2.78 11.33 12.00
CA VAL A 279 -1.87 11.15 10.85
C VAL A 279 -1.80 12.42 10.01
N ARG A 280 -0.67 12.59 9.32
CA ARG A 280 -0.51 13.56 8.24
C ARG A 280 -0.68 12.85 6.91
N VAL A 281 -1.59 13.34 6.08
CA VAL A 281 -1.73 12.97 4.66
C VAL A 281 -1.07 14.08 3.85
N GLY A 282 0.06 13.78 3.22
CA GLY A 282 0.79 14.72 2.37
C GLY A 282 0.72 14.31 0.91
N VAL A 283 0.56 15.31 0.04
CA VAL A 283 0.59 15.18 -1.42
C VAL A 283 1.91 15.72 -1.94
N TYR A 284 2.56 14.93 -2.79
CA TYR A 284 3.85 15.28 -3.37
C TYR A 284 3.81 15.15 -4.89
N ARG A 285 4.50 16.05 -5.58
CA ARG A 285 4.73 16.00 -7.03
C ARG A 285 6.23 15.96 -7.33
N PRO A 286 6.66 15.31 -8.42
CA PRO A 286 8.04 15.43 -8.88
C PRO A 286 8.36 16.91 -9.15
N VAL A 287 9.52 17.38 -8.70
CA VAL A 287 10.03 18.70 -9.10
C VAL A 287 10.31 18.62 -10.60
N GLY A 288 9.69 19.50 -11.39
CA GLY A 288 9.90 19.55 -12.84
C GLY A 288 11.40 19.64 -13.15
N VAL A 289 11.90 18.69 -13.93
CA VAL A 289 13.27 18.76 -14.46
C VAL A 289 13.22 19.84 -15.55
N GLY A 290 13.60 21.06 -15.19
CA GLY A 290 13.78 22.16 -16.15
C GLY A 290 14.88 21.88 -17.17
#